data_AF-A0A397H7B6-F1
#
_entry.id   AF-A0A397H7B6-F1
#
_cell.length_a   1.000
_cell.length_b   1.000
_cell.length_c   1.000
_cell.angle_alpha   90.00
_cell.angle_beta   90.00
_cell.angle_gamma   90.00
#
_symmetry.space_group_name_H-M   'P 1'
#
loop_
_entity.id
_entity.type
_entity.pdbx_description
1 polymer ?
#
loop_
_entity_poly.entity_id
_entity_poly.type
_entity_poly.pdbx_seq_one_letter_code
_entity_poly.pdbx_strand_id
1 'polypeptide(L)'
;MYRKSFIKSGNFPAFCIENEQSYGEQYTGNWWKKAKESIPSVAHILSIILYSDATTTDTLGKGSLHPIYISLGNIPTWRRNKEDAKQLLGYLLILSAKDEREKNPLNLKN
;
A
#
# COMPACT_ATOMS: atom_id res chain seq x y z
N MET A 1 25.92 -17.24 2.75
CA MET A 1 25.76 -18.29 3.78
C MET A 1 25.41 -17.59 5.09
N TYR A 2 24.12 -17.41 5.39
CA TYR A 2 23.71 -16.70 6.62
C TYR A 2 23.30 -17.72 7.68
N ARG A 3 24.04 -17.76 8.79
CA ARG A 3 23.79 -18.60 9.97
C ARG A 3 22.84 -17.83 10.89
N LYS A 4 21.64 -18.35 11.14
CA LYS A 4 20.72 -17.83 12.16
C LYS A 4 20.90 -18.70 13.41
N SER A 5 21.56 -18.17 14.44
CA SER A 5 21.74 -18.84 15.72
C SER A 5 20.62 -18.44 16.69
N PHE A 6 19.82 -19.42 17.12
CA PHE A 6 18.86 -19.28 18.20
C PHE A 6 19.55 -19.52 19.55
N ILE A 7 19.32 -18.63 20.52
CA ILE A 7 19.55 -18.92 21.93
C ILE A 7 18.20 -18.83 22.64
N LYS A 8 17.77 -19.95 23.23
CA LYS A 8 16.64 -20.01 24.17
C LYS A 8 17.21 -19.97 25.59
N SER A 9 16.79 -19.00 26.40
CA SER A 9 16.98 -19.05 27.85
C SER A 9 15.74 -18.57 28.58
N GLY A 10 15.18 -19.44 29.42
CA GLY A 10 14.33 -19.07 30.56
C GLY A 10 12.82 -19.19 30.35
N ASN A 11 12.19 -19.99 31.21
CA ASN A 11 10.74 -20.21 31.31
C ASN A 11 10.11 -19.25 32.32
N PHE A 12 9.50 -18.16 31.87
CA PHE A 12 8.35 -17.48 32.49
C PHE A 12 7.58 -16.79 31.34
N PRO A 13 6.23 -16.77 31.32
CA PRO A 13 5.47 -16.26 30.17
C PRO A 13 5.63 -14.75 30.08
N ALA A 14 6.67 -14.33 29.39
CA ALA A 14 6.92 -12.95 29.06
C ALA A 14 5.79 -12.49 28.15
N PHE A 15 5.07 -11.46 28.59
CA PHE A 15 4.22 -10.66 27.74
C PHE A 15 5.15 -9.87 26.81
N CYS A 16 5.76 -10.57 25.86
CA CYS A 16 6.60 -9.98 24.84
C CYS A 16 5.68 -9.42 23.76
N ILE A 17 5.61 -8.10 23.69
CA ILE A 17 5.25 -7.41 22.46
C ILE A 17 6.44 -7.65 21.51
N GLU A 18 6.48 -8.82 20.86
CA GLU A 18 7.50 -9.15 19.86
C GLU A 18 7.15 -8.41 18.56
N ASN A 19 7.69 -7.20 18.42
CA ASN A 19 7.66 -6.38 17.20
C ASN A 19 8.46 -7.01 16.03
N GLU A 20 8.46 -8.34 15.90
CA GLU A 20 8.77 -9.00 14.63
C GLU A 20 7.44 -9.28 13.94
N GLN A 21 6.85 -8.21 13.41
CA GLN A 21 5.66 -8.31 12.57
C GLN A 21 6.08 -9.05 11.31
N SER A 22 5.82 -10.36 11.26
CA SER A 22 6.08 -11.16 10.07
C SER A 22 5.19 -10.64 8.93
N TYR A 23 5.76 -9.82 8.05
CA TYR A 23 5.19 -9.39 6.77
C TYR A 23 5.21 -10.57 5.78
N GLY A 24 4.62 -11.71 6.15
CA GLY A 24 4.41 -12.83 5.26
C GLY A 24 3.25 -12.52 4.32
N GLU A 25 2.06 -12.96 4.70
CA GLU A 25 0.83 -12.70 3.95
C GLU A 25 -0.21 -12.02 4.83
N GLN A 26 -1.17 -11.34 4.20
CA GLN A 26 -2.19 -10.59 4.91
C GLN A 26 -3.02 -11.49 5.86
N TYR A 27 -3.28 -12.72 5.42
CA TYR A 27 -4.06 -13.72 6.15
C TYR A 27 -3.28 -14.46 7.25
N THR A 28 -1.95 -14.29 7.33
CA THR A 28 -1.13 -14.89 8.40
C THR A 28 -0.98 -13.98 9.62
N GLY A 29 -1.40 -12.71 9.51
CA GLY A 29 -1.28 -11.75 10.60
C GLY A 29 -2.18 -12.07 11.79
N ASN A 30 -1.69 -11.79 13.00
CA ASN A 30 -2.47 -11.92 14.24
C ASN A 30 -3.78 -11.12 14.19
N TRP A 31 -3.77 -9.96 13.53
CA TRP A 31 -4.97 -9.15 13.34
C TRP A 31 -6.03 -9.85 12.48
N TRP A 32 -5.64 -10.60 11.45
CA TRP A 32 -6.56 -11.35 10.59
C TRP A 32 -7.22 -12.50 11.34
N LYS A 33 -6.45 -13.19 12.20
CA LYS A 33 -6.98 -14.23 13.09
C LYS A 33 -8.06 -13.67 14.03
N LYS A 34 -7.77 -12.53 14.68
CA LYS A 34 -8.74 -11.84 15.55
C LYS A 34 -9.99 -11.40 14.80
N ALA A 35 -9.83 -10.86 13.58
CA ALA A 35 -10.96 -10.46 12.75
C ALA A 35 -11.85 -11.65 12.38
N LYS A 36 -11.26 -12.81 12.05
CA LYS A 36 -12.02 -14.06 11.81
C LYS A 36 -12.79 -14.53 13.03
N GLU A 37 -12.17 -14.47 14.22
CA GLU A 37 -12.82 -14.87 15.48
C GLU A 37 -13.97 -13.93 15.87
N SER A 38 -13.93 -12.66 15.45
CA SER A 38 -15.01 -11.69 15.72
C SER A 38 -16.24 -11.83 14.84
N ILE A 39 -16.21 -12.69 13.81
CA ILE A 39 -17.27 -12.80 12.81
C ILE A 39 -18.02 -14.13 12.99
N PRO A 40 -19.37 -14.15 12.84
CA PRO A 40 -20.15 -15.38 12.92
C PRO A 40 -19.71 -16.42 11.87
N SER A 41 -19.88 -17.72 12.15
CA SER A 41 -19.40 -18.79 11.27
C SER A 41 -20.00 -18.80 9.85
N VAL A 42 -21.09 -18.04 9.64
CA VAL A 42 -21.79 -17.92 8.35
C VAL A 42 -21.17 -16.84 7.46
N ALA A 43 -20.34 -15.95 8.00
CA ALA A 43 -19.77 -14.82 7.27
C ALA A 43 -18.29 -15.03 6.91
N HIS A 44 -17.87 -14.41 5.81
CA HIS A 44 -16.52 -14.49 5.28
C HIS A 44 -15.88 -13.11 5.15
N ILE A 45 -14.57 -13.04 5.39
CA ILE A 45 -13.79 -11.81 5.23
C ILE A 45 -13.20 -11.77 3.83
N LEU A 46 -13.51 -10.69 3.10
CA LEU A 46 -12.84 -10.33 1.86
C LEU A 46 -11.86 -9.20 2.13
N SER A 47 -10.58 -9.42 1.87
CA SER A 47 -9.58 -8.36 1.90
C SER A 47 -9.44 -7.70 0.53
N ILE A 48 -9.37 -6.37 0.52
CA ILE A 48 -9.11 -5.56 -0.66
C ILE A 48 -7.85 -4.73 -0.39
N ILE A 49 -6.94 -4.70 -1.35
CA ILE A 49 -5.74 -3.87 -1.32
C ILE A 49 -5.87 -2.82 -2.42
N LEU A 50 -5.79 -1.55 -2.04
CA LEU A 50 -5.68 -0.42 -2.94
C LEU A 50 -4.21 -0.03 -3.07
N TYR A 51 -3.73 0.05 -4.31
CA TYR A 51 -2.38 0.48 -4.64
C TYR A 51 -2.45 1.72 -5.51
N SER A 52 -1.63 2.72 -5.20
CA SER A 52 -1.52 3.95 -5.96
C SER A 52 -0.05 4.31 -6.08
N ASP A 53 0.43 4.47 -7.31
CA ASP A 53 1.80 4.88 -7.59
C ASP A 53 1.81 6.04 -8.59
N ALA A 54 2.78 6.93 -8.47
CA ALA A 54 2.93 8.07 -9.37
C ALA A 54 3.40 7.59 -10.73
N THR A 55 2.54 7.66 -11.74
CA THR A 55 2.96 7.42 -13.12
C THR A 55 3.01 8.73 -13.87
N THR A 56 4.22 9.16 -14.24
CA THR A 56 4.42 10.34 -15.08
C THR A 56 3.81 10.06 -16.46
N THR A 57 2.69 10.72 -16.79
CA THR A 57 1.91 10.40 -17.99
C THR A 57 2.32 11.23 -19.21
N ASP A 58 3.16 12.26 -19.03
CA ASP A 58 3.48 13.22 -20.09
C ASP A 58 4.88 13.02 -20.68
N THR A 59 4.95 12.96 -22.01
CA THR A 59 6.17 13.11 -22.83
C THR A 59 7.01 14.36 -22.50
N LEU A 60 6.39 15.38 -21.88
CA LEU A 60 6.99 16.63 -21.42
C LEU A 60 7.00 16.79 -19.87
N GLY A 61 6.55 15.78 -19.11
CA GLY A 61 6.64 15.74 -17.64
C GLY A 61 5.78 16.74 -16.85
N LYS A 62 4.78 17.40 -17.46
CA LYS A 62 3.98 18.44 -16.78
C LYS A 62 2.75 17.92 -16.03
N GLY A 63 2.28 16.72 -16.36
CA GLY A 63 1.16 16.05 -15.68
C GLY A 63 1.59 14.76 -15.02
N SER A 64 1.26 14.60 -13.74
CA SER A 64 1.36 13.31 -13.04
C SER A 64 -0.05 12.82 -12.71
N LEU A 65 -0.33 11.57 -13.11
CA LEU A 65 -1.54 10.86 -12.74
C LEU A 65 -1.15 9.72 -11.81
N HIS A 66 -1.98 9.50 -10.79
CA HIS A 66 -1.84 8.35 -9.91
C HIS A 66 -2.94 7.34 -10.23
N PRO A 67 -2.65 6.30 -11.02
CA PRO A 67 -3.58 5.19 -11.17
C PRO A 67 -3.82 4.52 -9.81
N ILE A 68 -5.09 4.35 -9.46
CA ILE A 68 -5.52 3.51 -8.36
C ILE A 68 -5.81 2.13 -8.92
N TYR A 69 -5.05 1.14 -8.45
CA TYR A 69 -5.31 -0.27 -8.69
C TYR A 69 -5.99 -0.91 -7.48
N ILE A 70 -6.88 -1.85 -7.75
CA ILE A 70 -7.53 -2.69 -6.76
C ILE A 70 -7.12 -4.15 -6.96
N SER A 71 -6.86 -4.85 -5.87
CA SER A 71 -6.56 -6.29 -5.87
C SER A 71 -7.14 -6.99 -4.64
N LEU A 72 -7.28 -8.30 -4.69
CA LEU A 72 -7.74 -9.10 -3.55
C LEU A 72 -6.57 -9.44 -2.62
N GLY A 73 -6.70 -9.04 -1.36
CA GLY A 73 -5.68 -9.27 -0.34
C GLY A 73 -5.57 -10.73 0.13
N ASN A 74 -6.58 -11.55 -0.14
CA ASN A 74 -6.57 -12.97 0.17
C ASN A 74 -5.77 -13.80 -0.87
N ILE A 75 -5.33 -13.19 -1.98
CA ILE A 75 -4.49 -13.85 -2.99
C ILE A 75 -3.02 -13.74 -2.56
N PRO A 76 -2.24 -14.83 -2.60
CA PRO A 76 -0.83 -14.81 -2.21
C PRO A 76 -0.03 -13.86 -3.10
N THR A 77 1.00 -13.24 -2.53
CA THR A 77 1.77 -12.14 -3.15
C THR A 77 2.32 -12.50 -4.53
N TRP A 78 2.83 -13.73 -4.71
CA TRP A 78 3.36 -14.19 -6.00
C TRP A 78 2.32 -14.18 -7.14
N ARG A 79 1.04 -14.43 -6.81
CA ARG A 79 -0.07 -14.39 -7.77
C ARG A 79 -0.63 -12.98 -7.89
N ARG A 80 -0.74 -12.24 -6.77
CA ARG A 80 -1.22 -10.84 -6.72
C ARG A 80 -0.34 -9.87 -7.50
N ASN A 81 0.96 -10.17 -7.65
CA ASN A 81 1.89 -9.33 -8.39
C ASN A 81 1.75 -9.42 -9.92
N LYS A 82 0.93 -10.33 -10.44
CA LYS A 82 0.62 -10.40 -11.86
C LYS A 82 -0.40 -9.32 -12.26
N GLU A 83 -0.32 -8.87 -13.51
CA GLU A 83 -1.21 -7.82 -14.03
C GLU A 83 -2.68 -8.25 -14.05
N ASP A 84 -2.96 -9.54 -14.32
CA ASP A 84 -4.30 -10.11 -14.32
C ASP A 84 -4.96 -10.16 -12.92
N ALA A 85 -4.18 -10.01 -11.85
CA ALA A 85 -4.66 -9.97 -10.48
C ALA A 85 -4.94 -8.54 -9.96
N LYS A 86 -4.67 -7.52 -10.78
CA LYS A 86 -4.85 -6.10 -10.46
C LYS A 86 -5.81 -5.48 -11.46
N GLN A 87 -6.85 -4.81 -10.98
CA GLN A 87 -7.75 -4.06 -11.83
C GLN A 87 -7.49 -2.57 -11.64
N LEU A 88 -7.38 -1.81 -12.75
CA LEU A 88 -7.36 -0.35 -12.68
C LEU A 88 -8.76 0.13 -12.30
N LEU A 89 -8.86 0.90 -11.21
CA LEU A 89 -10.11 1.48 -10.73
C LEU A 89 -10.33 2.89 -11.27
N GLY A 90 -9.24 3.66 -11.44
CA GLY A 90 -9.30 5.03 -11.96
C GLY A 90 -7.98 5.76 -11.77
N TYR A 91 -7.98 7.06 -12.07
CA TYR A 91 -6.82 7.94 -11.92
C TYR A 91 -7.15 9.06 -10.94
N LEU A 92 -6.27 9.30 -9.96
CA LEU A 92 -6.27 10.53 -9.19
C LEU A 92 -5.45 11.58 -9.94
N LEU A 93 -6.10 12.72 -10.23
CA LEU A 93 -5.43 13.90 -10.75
C LEU A 93 -4.64 14.57 -9.61
N ILE A 94 -3.32 14.68 -9.77
CA ILE A 94 -2.58 15.66 -8.96
C ILE A 94 -2.85 17.01 -9.58
N LEU A 95 -3.59 17.85 -8.86
CA LEU A 95 -3.67 19.26 -9.20
C LEU A 95 -2.28 19.85 -8.97
N SER A 96 -1.56 20.12 -10.06
CA SER A 96 -0.37 20.95 -9.98
C SER A 96 -0.82 22.34 -9.56
N ALA A 97 -0.25 22.86 -8.46
CA ALA A 97 -0.45 24.24 -8.09
C ALA A 97 -0.03 25.10 -9.28
N LYS A 98 -0.98 25.86 -9.85
CA LYS A 98 -0.60 26.93 -10.76
C LYS A 98 0.23 27.91 -9.93
N ASP A 99 1.53 27.95 -10.18
CA ASP A 99 2.30 29.12 -9.80
C ASP A 99 1.73 30.30 -10.59
N GLU A 100 0.83 31.03 -9.96
CA GLU A 100 0.44 32.37 -10.35
C GLU A 100 1.66 33.26 -10.15
N ARG A 101 2.65 33.13 -11.04
CA ARG A 101 3.55 34.25 -11.30
C ARG A 101 2.67 35.30 -11.95
N GLU A 102 2.15 36.21 -11.13
CA GLU A 102 1.75 37.55 -11.54
C GLU A 102 2.89 38.12 -12.39
N LYS A 103 2.82 37.91 -13.70
CA LYS A 103 3.44 38.83 -14.64
C LYS A 103 2.64 40.11 -14.50
N ASN A 104 3.05 40.99 -13.61
CA ASN A 104 2.66 42.39 -13.67
C ASN A 104 3.06 42.89 -15.07
N PRO A 105 2.12 43.20 -15.98
CA PRO A 105 2.45 43.71 -17.30
C PRO A 105 2.75 45.22 -17.30
N LEU A 106 2.82 45.86 -16.13
CA LEU A 106 3.22 47.26 -15.98
C LEU A 106 4.64 47.35 -15.41
N ASN A 107 5.66 47.19 -16.24
CA ASN A 107 6.96 47.87 -16.10
C ASN A 107 7.77 47.79 -17.40
N LEU A 108 7.09 48.05 -18.53
CA LEU A 108 7.71 48.38 -19.81
C LEU A 108 7.02 49.65 -20.31
N LYS A 109 7.40 50.80 -19.74
CA LYS A 109 7.29 52.11 -20.39
C LYS A 109 8.11 53.13 -19.59
N ASN A 110 9.23 53.49 -20.23
CA ASN A 110 9.99 54.74 -20.20
C ASN A 110 10.91 54.98 -18.99
#